data_AF-A0A960ZYC4-F1
#
_entry.id   AF-A0A960ZYC4-F1
#
_cell.length_a   1.000
_cell.length_b   1.000
_cell.length_c   1.000
_cell.angle_alpha   90.00
_cell.angle_beta   90.00
_cell.angle_gamma   90.00
#
_symmetry.space_group_name_H-M   'P 1'
#
loop_
_entity.id
_entity.type
_entity.pdbx_description
1 polymer ?
#
loop_
_entity_poly.entity_id
_entity_poly.type
_entity_poly.pdbx_seq_one_letter_code
_entity_poly.pdbx_strand_id
1 'polypeptide(L)'
;MLKLFFNRHSPLVYLADLLTLLLLMLLAYKAFQSQFVFGGPSLFLVYTYIFFNVLRFYPWYGPDKSDVGLRLHFQKILVPCTYISLLAFSLRYLGLGEFWLWFLVILTLPLHYSSWILIAFHWKDKSQLRAGYFSENHYLQDE
;
A
#
# COMPACT_ATOMS: atom_id res chain seq x y z
N MET A 1 -2.90 -6.46 -21.71
CA MET A 1 -3.99 -6.44 -20.71
C MET A 1 -3.48 -6.36 -19.27
N LEU A 2 -2.49 -7.19 -18.84
CA LEU A 2 -1.94 -7.14 -17.47
C LEU A 2 -1.39 -5.75 -17.05
N LYS A 3 -0.76 -5.01 -17.97
CA LYS A 3 -0.30 -3.63 -17.69
C LYS A 3 -1.42 -2.72 -17.18
N LEU A 4 -2.68 -2.95 -17.57
CA LEU A 4 -3.79 -2.11 -17.13
C LEU A 4 -4.17 -2.37 -15.65
N PHE A 5 -3.97 -3.59 -15.15
CA PHE A 5 -4.26 -3.95 -13.77
C PHE A 5 -3.10 -3.69 -12.81
N PHE A 6 -1.86 -3.79 -13.31
CA PHE A 6 -0.65 -3.76 -12.48
C PHE A 6 0.21 -2.50 -12.67
N ASN A 7 -0.09 -1.64 -13.65
CA ASN A 7 0.60 -0.36 -13.77
C ASN A 7 0.05 0.61 -12.72
N ARG A 8 0.93 1.12 -11.86
CA ARG A 8 0.64 2.12 -10.83
C ARG A 8 0.01 3.41 -11.37
N HIS A 9 0.32 3.78 -12.62
CA HIS A 9 -0.26 4.95 -13.29
C HIS A 9 -1.50 4.60 -14.10
N SER A 10 -1.98 3.36 -14.04
CA SER A 10 -3.20 2.97 -14.73
C SER A 10 -4.41 3.65 -14.09
N PRO A 11 -5.37 4.16 -14.88
CA PRO A 11 -6.62 4.70 -14.37
C PRO A 11 -7.39 3.68 -13.52
N LEU A 12 -7.25 2.38 -13.80
CA LEU A 12 -7.95 1.34 -13.04
C LEU A 12 -7.46 1.24 -11.59
N VAL A 13 -6.16 1.40 -11.34
CA VAL A 13 -5.61 1.41 -9.98
C VAL A 13 -6.10 2.63 -9.21
N TYR A 14 -6.14 3.80 -9.84
CA TYR A 14 -6.71 5.00 -9.23
C TYR A 14 -8.19 4.86 -8.89
N LEU A 15 -8.98 4.26 -9.80
CA LEU A 15 -10.39 3.97 -9.54
C LEU A 15 -10.55 2.97 -8.39
N ALA A 16 -9.74 1.91 -8.34
CA ALA A 16 -9.75 0.95 -7.26
C ALA A 16 -9.40 1.60 -5.91
N ASP A 17 -8.44 2.52 -5.89
CA ASP A 17 -8.05 3.27 -4.69
C ASP A 17 -9.19 4.18 -4.21
N LEU A 18 -9.82 4.91 -5.12
CA LEU A 18 -10.97 5.77 -4.82
C LEU A 18 -12.17 4.97 -4.31
N LEU A 19 -12.46 3.81 -4.90
CA LEU A 19 -13.50 2.90 -4.43
C LEU A 19 -13.17 2.32 -3.05
N THR A 20 -11.90 2.03 -2.78
CA THR A 20 -11.44 1.54 -1.47
C THR A 20 -11.67 2.61 -0.40
N LEU A 21 -11.32 3.86 -0.68
CA LEU A 21 -11.60 5.01 0.20
C LEU A 21 -13.10 5.19 0.44
N LEU A 22 -13.92 5.11 -0.62
CA LEU A 22 -15.36 5.24 -0.51
C LEU A 22 -15.97 4.15 0.39
N LEU A 23 -15.58 2.89 0.20
CA LEU A 23 -16.03 1.78 1.04
C LEU A 23 -15.59 1.93 2.49
N LEU A 24 -14.35 2.39 2.72
CA LEU A 24 -13.86 2.67 4.07
C LEU A 24 -14.72 3.75 4.75
N MET A 25 -15.05 4.83 4.05
CA MET A 25 -15.94 5.88 4.57
C MET A 25 -17.34 5.35 4.89
N LEU A 26 -17.91 4.52 4.01
CA LEU A 26 -19.22 3.88 4.24
C LEU A 26 -19.21 2.92 5.44
N LEU A 27 -18.14 2.14 5.61
CA LEU A 27 -17.97 1.27 6.77
C LEU A 27 -17.79 2.07 8.05
N ALA A 28 -17.03 3.16 8.02
CA ALA A 28 -16.87 4.07 9.16
C ALA A 28 -18.22 4.71 9.55
N TYR A 29 -19.02 5.11 8.55
CA TYR A 29 -20.37 5.63 8.79
C TYR A 29 -21.30 4.59 9.44
N LYS A 30 -21.31 3.35 8.93
CA LYS A 30 -22.06 2.24 9.55
C LYS A 30 -21.60 1.94 10.97
N ALA A 31 -20.29 2.01 11.23
CA ALA A 31 -19.73 1.85 12.56
C ALA A 31 -20.19 2.97 13.52
N PHE A 32 -20.21 4.21 13.04
CA PHE A 32 -20.71 5.36 13.81
C PHE A 32 -22.20 5.26 14.14
N GLN A 33 -23.00 4.68 13.23
CA GLN A 33 -24.42 4.39 13.48
C GLN A 33 -24.65 3.17 14.39
N SER A 34 -23.60 2.60 14.98
CA SER A 34 -23.66 1.39 15.83
C SER A 34 -24.25 0.16 15.13
N GLN A 35 -24.29 0.16 13.79
CA GLN A 35 -24.77 -0.99 13.01
C GLN A 35 -23.69 -2.07 12.87
N PHE A 36 -22.47 -1.77 13.32
CA PHE A 36 -21.29 -2.53 12.96
C PHE A 36 -20.12 -2.23 13.90
N VAL A 37 -19.31 -3.24 14.23
CA VAL A 37 -18.06 -3.08 14.97
C VAL A 37 -16.91 -3.65 14.16
N PHE A 38 -15.80 -2.91 14.08
CA PHE A 38 -14.57 -3.40 13.49
C PHE A 38 -13.90 -4.43 14.41
N GLY A 39 -13.72 -5.65 13.93
CA GLY A 39 -12.86 -6.63 14.59
C GLY A 39 -11.38 -6.40 14.32
N GLY A 40 -10.52 -7.18 14.98
CA GLY A 40 -9.06 -7.13 14.81
C GLY A 40 -8.59 -7.20 13.35
N PRO A 41 -9.06 -8.15 12.52
CA PRO A 41 -8.68 -8.24 11.11
C PRO A 41 -9.03 -6.99 10.32
N SER A 42 -10.25 -6.48 10.48
CA SER A 42 -10.68 -5.26 9.78
C SER A 42 -9.83 -4.05 10.19
N LEU A 43 -9.56 -3.87 11.49
CA LEU A 43 -8.69 -2.80 11.98
C LEU A 43 -7.27 -2.92 11.42
N PHE A 44 -6.72 -4.13 11.35
CA PHE A 44 -5.40 -4.38 10.78
C PHE A 44 -5.34 -4.05 9.28
N LEU A 45 -6.39 -4.34 8.52
CA LEU A 45 -6.47 -4.03 7.09
C LEU A 45 -6.65 -2.52 6.84
N VAL A 46 -7.41 -1.83 7.69
CA VAL A 46 -7.49 -0.36 7.69
C VAL A 46 -6.12 0.24 8.00
N TYR A 47 -5.46 -0.23 9.06
CA TYR A 47 -4.09 0.16 9.40
C TYR A 47 -3.14 -0.05 8.22
N THR A 48 -3.18 -1.22 7.58
CA THR A 48 -2.31 -1.56 6.46
C THR A 48 -2.50 -0.61 5.28
N TYR A 49 -3.76 -0.31 4.94
CA TYR A 49 -4.09 0.62 3.88
C TYR A 49 -3.57 2.04 4.16
N ILE A 50 -3.79 2.54 5.38
CA ILE A 50 -3.32 3.87 5.80
C ILE A 50 -1.79 3.91 5.85
N PHE A 51 -1.16 2.89 6.44
CA PHE A 51 0.29 2.78 6.58
C PHE A 51 0.98 2.93 5.23
N PHE A 52 0.61 2.13 4.22
CA PHE A 52 1.23 2.23 2.90
C PHE A 52 0.94 3.53 2.16
N ASN A 53 -0.24 4.14 2.38
CA ASN A 53 -0.52 5.47 1.86
C ASN A 53 0.39 6.53 2.50
N VAL A 54 0.59 6.50 3.82
CA VAL A 54 1.50 7.42 4.52
C VAL A 54 2.94 7.24 4.00
N LEU A 55 3.42 6.00 3.90
CA LEU A 55 4.77 5.73 3.39
C LEU A 55 4.95 6.14 1.93
N ARG A 56 3.90 6.10 1.10
CA ARG A 56 3.96 6.61 -0.28
C ARG A 56 4.23 8.12 -0.33
N PHE A 57 3.61 8.87 0.57
CA PHE A 57 3.72 10.32 0.61
C PHE A 57 4.94 10.83 1.35
N TYR A 58 5.51 10.01 2.24
CA TYR A 58 6.71 10.37 2.99
C TYR A 58 7.87 10.75 2.04
N PRO A 59 8.54 11.90 2.25
CA PRO A 59 9.66 12.34 1.42
C PRO A 59 10.93 11.57 1.79
N TRP A 60 10.99 10.28 1.42
CA TRP A 60 12.16 9.41 1.65
C TRP A 60 13.45 9.99 1.08
N TYR A 61 13.31 10.68 -0.06
CA TYR A 61 14.34 11.43 -0.73
C TYR A 61 13.74 12.80 -1.08
N GLY A 62 14.59 13.83 -1.22
CA GLY A 62 14.14 15.19 -1.54
C GLY A 62 13.21 15.32 -2.76
N PRO A 63 12.59 16.50 -2.97
CA PRO A 63 11.44 16.70 -3.86
C PRO A 63 11.65 16.26 -5.31
N ASP A 64 12.88 16.27 -5.82
CA ASP A 64 13.19 15.98 -7.24
C ASP A 64 13.38 14.50 -7.56
N LYS A 65 13.21 13.59 -6.58
CA LYS A 65 13.58 12.16 -6.71
C LYS A 65 12.38 11.24 -6.44
N SER A 66 11.24 11.54 -7.06
CA SER A 66 9.97 10.87 -6.78
C SER A 66 9.88 9.43 -7.28
N ASP A 67 10.71 9.04 -8.25
CA ASP A 67 10.50 7.81 -9.03
C ASP A 67 11.52 6.69 -8.73
N VAL A 68 12.29 6.82 -7.65
CA VAL A 68 13.37 5.88 -7.31
C VAL A 68 13.32 5.41 -5.85
N GLY A 69 14.00 4.29 -5.57
CA GLY A 69 14.21 3.74 -4.23
C GLY A 69 12.92 3.38 -3.48
N LEU A 70 12.88 3.71 -2.17
CA LEU A 70 11.76 3.44 -1.27
C LEU A 70 10.42 4.02 -1.77
N ARG A 71 10.41 5.22 -2.35
CA ARG A 71 9.16 5.83 -2.83
C ARG A 71 8.53 5.01 -3.94
N LEU A 72 9.32 4.58 -4.92
CA LEU A 72 8.88 3.69 -5.98
C LEU A 72 8.41 2.33 -5.43
N HIS A 73 9.12 1.79 -4.44
CA HIS A 73 8.74 0.55 -3.79
C HIS A 73 7.34 0.64 -3.15
N PHE A 74 7.07 1.69 -2.35
CA PHE A 74 5.77 1.88 -1.72
C PHE A 74 4.66 2.16 -2.72
N GLN A 75 4.93 2.89 -3.81
CA GLN A 75 3.97 3.04 -4.92
C GLN A 75 3.62 1.69 -5.57
N LYS A 76 4.58 0.78 -5.72
CA LYS A 76 4.35 -0.56 -6.27
C LYS A 76 3.60 -1.47 -5.30
N ILE A 77 3.93 -1.43 -4.00
CA ILE A 77 3.21 -2.18 -2.97
C ILE A 77 1.77 -1.70 -2.80
N LEU A 78 1.51 -0.42 -3.05
CA LEU A 78 0.16 0.10 -2.94
C LEU A 78 -0.81 -0.61 -3.90
N VAL A 79 -0.37 -1.00 -5.10
CA VAL A 79 -1.23 -1.68 -6.08
C VAL A 79 -1.87 -2.96 -5.50
N PRO A 80 -1.12 -3.99 -5.06
CA PRO A 80 -1.71 -5.15 -4.41
C PRO A 80 -2.40 -4.80 -3.09
N CYS A 81 -1.88 -3.85 -2.30
CA CYS A 81 -2.52 -3.42 -1.05
C CYS A 81 -3.95 -2.90 -1.31
N THR A 82 -4.12 -2.01 -2.29
CA THR A 82 -5.41 -1.44 -2.68
C THR A 82 -6.39 -2.51 -3.10
N TYR A 83 -5.99 -3.50 -3.91
CA TYR A 83 -6.90 -4.59 -4.30
C TYR A 83 -7.30 -5.47 -3.11
N ILE A 84 -6.36 -5.79 -2.21
CA ILE A 84 -6.66 -6.57 -1.01
C ILE A 84 -7.62 -5.80 -0.09
N SER A 85 -7.36 -4.51 0.14
CA SER A 85 -8.23 -3.64 0.94
C SER A 85 -9.60 -3.46 0.31
N LEU A 86 -9.68 -3.28 -1.01
CA LEU A 86 -10.93 -3.18 -1.76
C LEU A 86 -11.79 -4.44 -1.55
N LEU A 87 -11.18 -5.62 -1.70
CA LEU A 87 -11.86 -6.89 -1.47
C LEU A 87 -12.31 -7.01 -0.01
N ALA A 88 -11.42 -6.73 0.95
CA ALA A 88 -11.73 -6.81 2.38
C ALA A 88 -12.93 -5.94 2.76
N PHE A 89 -12.92 -4.67 2.35
CA PHE A 89 -13.97 -3.72 2.69
C PHE A 89 -15.27 -4.04 1.97
N SER A 90 -15.22 -4.54 0.73
CA SER A 90 -16.40 -5.02 0.02
C SER A 90 -17.04 -6.20 0.74
N LEU A 91 -16.25 -7.22 1.11
CA LEU A 91 -16.73 -8.38 1.86
C LEU A 91 -17.33 -7.95 3.20
N ARG A 92 -16.67 -7.03 3.90
CA ARG A 92 -17.16 -6.55 5.18
C ARG A 92 -18.44 -5.73 5.05
N TYR A 93 -18.56 -4.92 3.99
CA TYR A 93 -19.77 -4.16 3.69
C TYR A 93 -20.98 -5.06 3.37
N LEU A 94 -20.74 -6.20 2.73
CA LEU A 94 -21.73 -7.26 2.46
C LEU A 94 -22.10 -8.09 3.71
N GLY A 95 -21.51 -7.80 4.87
CA GLY A 95 -21.82 -8.48 6.13
C GLY A 95 -21.02 -9.76 6.37
N LEU A 96 -19.95 -10.00 5.61
CA LEU A 96 -19.08 -11.15 5.87
C LEU A 96 -18.43 -11.03 7.26
N GLY A 97 -18.31 -12.17 7.94
CA GLY A 97 -17.70 -12.23 9.28
C GLY A 97 -16.18 -12.01 9.26
N GLU A 98 -15.65 -11.51 10.38
CA GLU A 98 -14.22 -11.20 10.57
C GLU A 98 -13.30 -12.41 10.34
N PHE A 99 -13.77 -13.63 10.59
CA PHE A 99 -13.01 -14.86 10.40
C PHE A 99 -12.40 -14.96 8.99
N TRP A 100 -13.19 -14.63 7.97
CA TRP A 100 -12.77 -14.71 6.57
C TRP A 100 -11.74 -13.64 6.20
N LEU A 101 -11.69 -12.54 6.94
CA LEU A 101 -10.73 -11.47 6.68
C LEU A 101 -9.31 -11.85 7.11
N TRP A 102 -9.13 -12.85 7.99
CA TRP A 102 -7.80 -13.35 8.36
C TRP A 102 -6.99 -13.85 7.16
N PHE A 103 -7.66 -14.42 6.15
CA PHE A 103 -6.98 -14.82 4.92
C PHE A 103 -6.34 -13.61 4.22
N LEU A 104 -7.06 -12.49 4.16
CA LEU A 104 -6.57 -11.25 3.56
C LEU A 104 -5.46 -10.61 4.42
N VAL A 105 -5.58 -10.69 5.75
CA VAL A 105 -4.51 -10.27 6.67
C VAL A 105 -3.22 -11.01 6.35
N ILE A 106 -3.27 -12.35 6.22
CA ILE A 106 -2.08 -13.17 5.93
C ILE A 106 -1.44 -12.76 4.61
N LEU A 107 -2.23 -12.46 3.57
CA LEU A 107 -1.71 -12.00 2.27
C LEU A 107 -0.96 -10.66 2.35
N THR A 108 -1.26 -9.83 3.34
CA THR A 108 -0.55 -8.54 3.52
C THR A 108 0.75 -8.65 4.33
N LEU A 109 0.97 -9.75 5.06
CA LEU A 109 2.17 -9.91 5.90
C LEU A 109 3.49 -9.84 5.11
N PRO A 110 3.63 -10.46 3.92
CA PRO A 110 4.85 -10.31 3.12
C PRO A 110 5.12 -8.86 2.68
N LEU A 111 4.06 -8.09 2.44
CA LEU A 111 4.17 -6.67 2.08
C LEU A 111 4.75 -5.87 3.25
N HIS A 112 4.26 -6.11 4.46
CA HIS A 112 4.78 -5.49 5.69
C HIS A 112 6.22 -5.90 5.95
N TYR A 113 6.52 -7.19 5.89
CA TYR A 113 7.85 -7.72 6.19
C TYR A 113 8.93 -7.12 5.28
N SER A 114 8.70 -7.15 3.97
CA SER A 114 9.64 -6.56 2.99
C SER A 114 9.81 -5.05 3.17
N SER A 115 8.72 -4.34 3.45
CA SER A 115 8.73 -2.90 3.71
C SER A 115 9.54 -2.52 4.94
N TRP A 116 9.33 -3.22 6.06
CA TRP A 116 10.06 -2.97 7.30
C TRP A 116 11.56 -3.23 7.16
N ILE A 117 11.95 -4.27 6.43
CA ILE A 117 13.36 -4.55 6.13
C ILE A 117 14.00 -3.38 5.37
N LEU A 118 13.32 -2.88 4.33
CA LEU A 118 13.86 -1.79 3.52
C LEU A 118 13.96 -0.48 4.31
N ILE A 119 12.97 -0.17 5.15
CA ILE A 119 13.02 1.00 6.05
C ILE A 119 14.18 0.86 7.05
N ALA A 120 14.32 -0.32 7.66
CA ALA A 120 15.39 -0.58 8.62
C ALA A 120 16.78 -0.44 8.00
N PHE A 121 16.98 -0.94 6.77
CA PHE A 121 18.23 -0.75 6.04
C PHE A 121 18.46 0.72 5.69
N HIS A 122 17.44 1.43 5.21
CA HIS A 122 17.55 2.83 4.86
C HIS A 122 17.98 3.72 6.03
N TRP A 123 17.50 3.43 7.25
CA TRP A 123 17.91 4.19 8.44
C TRP A 123 19.26 3.74 9.04
N LYS A 124 19.68 2.50 8.81
CA LYS A 124 20.99 2.00 9.27
C LYS A 124 22.13 2.39 8.34
N ASP A 125 21.85 2.60 7.06
CA ASP A 125 22.84 3.02 6.10
C ASP A 125 23.24 4.49 6.36
N LYS A 126 24.51 4.69 6.74
CA LYS A 126 25.08 6.03 6.93
C LYS A 126 25.24 6.76 5.59
N SER A 127 25.36 6.00 4.51
CA SER A 127 25.23 6.54 3.18
C SER A 127 23.74 6.68 2.91
N GLN A 128 23.25 7.89 2.70
CA GLN A 128 21.90 8.07 2.13
C GLN A 128 21.87 7.67 0.64
N LEU A 129 22.82 6.84 0.19
CA LEU A 129 22.91 6.37 -1.18
C LEU A 129 21.72 5.45 -1.44
N ARG A 130 21.13 5.64 -2.62
CA ARG A 130 19.84 5.04 -2.97
C ARG A 130 20.02 3.55 -3.22
N ALA A 131 19.00 2.75 -2.89
CA ALA A 131 18.89 1.41 -3.46
C ALA A 131 18.79 1.55 -4.99
N GLY A 132 19.82 1.09 -5.72
CA GLY A 132 19.94 1.25 -7.18
C GLY A 132 20.76 2.44 -7.66
N TYR A 133 21.41 3.21 -6.77
CA TYR A 133 22.29 4.34 -7.14
C TYR A 133 23.37 3.95 -8.16
N PHE A 134 24.02 2.80 -7.95
CA PHE A 134 25.07 2.32 -8.85
C PHE A 134 24.53 1.85 -10.20
N SER A 135 23.34 1.26 -10.25
CA SER A 135 22.71 0.90 -11.52
C SER A 135 22.23 2.13 -12.29
N GLU A 136 21.69 3.15 -11.62
CA GLU A 136 21.19 4.38 -12.25
C GLU A 136 22.32 5.15 -12.93
N ASN A 137 23.48 5.27 -12.28
CA ASN A 137 24.65 5.94 -12.85
C ASN A 137 25.33 5.14 -13.97
N HIS A 138 25.20 3.81 -13.98
CA HIS A 138 25.80 2.98 -15.03
C HIS A 138 25.12 3.18 -16.39
N TYR A 139 23.80 3.44 -16.39
CA TYR A 139 23.04 3.71 -17.62
C TYR A 139 23.14 5.18 -18.09
N LEU A 140 23.57 6.10 -17.22
CA LEU A 140 23.81 7.51 -17.58
C LEU A 140 25.20 7.75 -18.18
N GLN A 141 26.11 6.78 -18.11
CA GLN A 141 27.44 6.85 -18.72
C GLN A 141 27.50 6.24 -20.13
N ASP A 142 26.46 5.53 -20.55
CA ASP A 142 26.35 4.87 -21.85
C ASP A 142 25.49 5.66 -22.88
N GLU A 143 25.06 6.88 -22.53
CA GLU A 143 24.47 7.89 -23.44
C GLU A 143 25.47 9.01 -23.75
#